data_AF-A0A1V9EVT8-F1
#
_entry.id   AF-A0A1V9EVT8-F1
#
_cell.length_a   1.000
_cell.length_b   1.000
_cell.length_c   1.000
_cell.angle_alpha   90.00
_cell.angle_beta   90.00
_cell.angle_gamma   90.00
#
_symmetry.space_group_name_H-M   'P 1'
#
loop_
_entity.id
_entity.type
_entity.pdbx_description
1 polymer ?
#
loop_
_entity_poly.entity_id
_entity_poly.type
_entity_poly.pdbx_seq_one_letter_code
_entity_poly.pdbx_strand_id
1 'polypeptide(L)'
;MKHIHVYTLLFMFVFCTSCRGQNKPNLSKEKIKSETKEVSTSRWSDTKYEYTDSVGKRLIIQNGFPRGERYTDPNGKEYLKVIFWTRLINETDNPLELKIDFPADSFEVPWLPGKYYKILLPPDTMTIDKEPLYDYGLTGLKSFLDAGIHKPSSLQRTINPKESNGFYVVILSRITEGAPGALRTGLSLKGQDLFYRVSLVKGPSPLSLISEKEIHCGSINLKNLILPK
;
A
#
# COMPACT_ATOMS: atom_id res chain seq x y z
N MET A 1 -71.06 -42.99 -27.21
CA MET A 1 -70.70 -43.14 -28.63
C MET A 1 -69.21 -42.90 -28.79
N LYS A 2 -68.54 -43.93 -29.33
CA LYS A 2 -67.18 -44.00 -29.90
C LYS A 2 -65.98 -43.80 -28.96
N HIS A 3 -65.48 -44.97 -28.54
CA HIS A 3 -64.11 -45.30 -28.15
C HIS A 3 -63.04 -44.77 -29.11
N ILE A 4 -61.81 -44.60 -28.59
CA ILE A 4 -60.57 -45.24 -29.10
C ILE A 4 -59.55 -45.23 -27.95
N HIS A 5 -59.25 -46.42 -27.41
CA HIS A 5 -57.96 -46.75 -26.81
C HIS A 5 -56.95 -46.92 -27.95
N VAL A 6 -55.63 -46.68 -27.71
CA VAL A 6 -54.53 -47.57 -28.15
C VAL A 6 -53.14 -46.97 -27.84
N TYR A 7 -52.41 -47.73 -27.02
CA TYR A 7 -50.97 -48.07 -27.01
C TYR A 7 -49.86 -47.08 -26.61
N THR A 8 -49.27 -47.44 -25.46
CA THR A 8 -47.85 -47.40 -25.06
C THR A 8 -46.86 -47.63 -26.21
N LEU A 9 -45.79 -46.83 -26.29
CA LEU A 9 -44.47 -47.33 -26.70
C LEU A 9 -43.33 -46.47 -26.11
N LEU A 10 -42.49 -47.15 -25.34
CA LEU A 10 -41.19 -46.73 -24.85
C LEU A 10 -40.21 -46.60 -26.04
N PHE A 11 -39.43 -45.52 -26.12
CA PHE A 11 -38.16 -45.54 -26.85
C PHE A 11 -37.06 -44.88 -26.02
N MET A 12 -36.29 -45.75 -25.38
CA MET A 12 -34.97 -45.47 -24.84
C MET A 12 -34.02 -45.23 -26.03
N PHE A 13 -33.34 -44.09 -26.06
CA PHE A 13 -32.09 -43.96 -26.81
C PHE A 13 -30.98 -43.49 -25.87
N VAL A 14 -30.22 -44.49 -25.44
CA VAL A 14 -28.87 -44.37 -24.90
C VAL A 14 -27.96 -43.94 -26.03
N PHE A 15 -27.27 -42.81 -25.87
CA PHE A 15 -26.04 -42.53 -26.60
C PHE A 15 -24.92 -42.31 -25.58
N CYS A 16 -24.19 -43.40 -25.33
CA CYS A 16 -22.83 -43.33 -24.81
C CYS A 16 -21.92 -42.86 -25.94
N THR A 17 -21.31 -41.68 -25.80
CA THR A 17 -20.04 -41.39 -26.48
C THR A 17 -19.08 -40.72 -25.53
N SER A 18 -17.88 -41.27 -25.55
CA SER A 18 -16.72 -41.06 -24.70
C SER A 18 -15.97 -39.75 -25.00
N CYS A 19 -15.09 -39.42 -24.05
CA CYS A 19 -13.84 -38.66 -24.19
C CYS A 19 -13.83 -37.13 -24.01
N ARG A 20 -13.01 -36.79 -23.01
CA ARG A 20 -11.91 -35.79 -22.97
C ARG A 20 -12.16 -34.56 -22.11
N GLY A 21 -11.36 -34.50 -21.05
CA GLY A 21 -11.31 -33.42 -20.10
C GLY A 21 -10.84 -32.11 -20.70
N GLN A 22 -11.28 -31.04 -20.05
CA GLN A 22 -10.57 -29.78 -20.00
C GLN A 22 -10.68 -29.27 -18.56
N ASN A 23 -9.58 -29.43 -17.83
CA ASN A 23 -9.31 -28.69 -16.61
C ASN A 23 -9.33 -27.20 -16.97
N LYS A 24 -10.33 -26.45 -16.48
CA LYS A 24 -10.22 -25.00 -16.32
C LYS A 24 -9.84 -24.72 -14.87
N PRO A 25 -8.67 -24.13 -14.59
CA PRO A 25 -8.33 -23.77 -13.22
C PRO A 25 -9.23 -22.61 -12.82
N ASN A 26 -10.06 -22.83 -11.81
CA ASN A 26 -10.64 -21.72 -11.06
C ASN A 26 -9.48 -20.96 -10.43
N LEU A 27 -9.27 -19.75 -10.95
CA LEU A 27 -8.33 -18.76 -10.45
C LEU A 27 -8.69 -18.46 -8.99
N SER A 28 -8.02 -19.13 -8.05
CA SER A 28 -8.12 -18.81 -6.64
C SER A 28 -7.60 -17.39 -6.46
N LYS A 29 -8.46 -16.50 -5.96
CA LYS A 29 -8.03 -15.25 -5.31
C LYS A 29 -7.14 -15.66 -4.13
N GLU A 30 -5.85 -15.82 -4.36
CA GLU A 30 -4.85 -15.90 -3.30
C GLU A 30 -4.86 -14.56 -2.58
N LYS A 31 -5.47 -14.57 -1.40
CA LYS A 31 -5.37 -13.51 -0.43
C LYS A 31 -3.94 -13.55 0.09
N ILE A 32 -3.05 -12.77 -0.55
CA ILE A 32 -1.66 -12.58 -0.14
C ILE A 32 -1.66 -12.22 1.35
N LYS A 33 -1.30 -13.18 2.19
CA LYS A 33 -1.17 -12.98 3.64
C LYS A 33 0.29 -12.73 3.90
N SER A 34 0.69 -11.46 3.97
CA SER A 34 2.01 -11.09 4.47
C SER A 34 2.18 -11.64 5.88
N GLU A 35 3.10 -12.57 6.11
CA GLU A 35 3.44 -13.04 7.44
C GLU A 35 4.10 -11.90 8.23
N THR A 36 3.37 -11.36 9.21
CA THR A 36 3.91 -10.43 10.20
C THR A 36 4.68 -11.23 11.24
N LYS A 37 6.00 -11.40 11.06
CA LYS A 37 6.88 -11.80 12.17
C LYS A 37 7.14 -10.56 13.04
N GLU A 38 6.57 -10.56 14.23
CA GLU A 38 6.80 -9.56 15.27
C GLU A 38 8.28 -9.63 15.70
N VAL A 39 9.11 -8.77 15.12
CA VAL A 39 10.50 -8.56 15.53
C VAL A 39 10.63 -7.08 15.85
N SER A 40 10.81 -6.77 17.14
CA SER A 40 11.03 -5.45 17.76
C SER A 40 10.97 -4.27 16.78
N THR A 41 9.75 -3.83 16.50
CA THR A 41 9.49 -2.57 15.81
C THR A 41 9.72 -1.44 16.81
N SER A 42 10.35 -0.33 16.37
CA SER A 42 10.45 0.86 17.22
C SER A 42 9.05 1.27 17.68
N ARG A 43 8.92 1.94 18.84
CA ARG A 43 7.60 2.44 19.31
C ARG A 43 6.91 3.39 18.33
N TRP A 44 7.64 3.87 17.33
CA TRP A 44 7.20 4.80 16.29
C TRP A 44 6.90 4.13 14.94
N SER A 45 7.10 2.81 14.85
CA SER A 45 6.81 1.97 13.69
C SER A 45 5.40 1.37 13.77
N ASP A 46 4.65 1.45 12.67
CA ASP A 46 3.31 0.89 12.50
C ASP A 46 3.36 -0.51 11.87
N THR A 47 4.01 -0.65 10.71
CA THR A 47 4.08 -1.93 9.99
C THR A 47 5.50 -2.28 9.57
N LYS A 48 5.76 -3.58 9.48
CA LYS A 48 7.00 -4.16 8.98
C LYS A 48 6.68 -5.24 7.96
N TYR A 49 7.35 -5.20 6.82
CA TYR A 49 7.33 -6.23 5.80
C TYR A 49 8.73 -6.80 5.61
N GLU A 50 8.83 -8.11 5.52
CA GLU A 50 10.07 -8.81 5.17
C GLU A 50 9.85 -9.54 3.85
N TYR A 51 10.74 -9.30 2.89
CA TYR A 51 10.75 -9.96 1.59
C TYR A 51 12.07 -10.69 1.44
N THR A 52 12.01 -11.97 1.08
CA THR A 52 13.21 -12.81 0.97
C THR A 52 13.46 -13.12 -0.50
N ASP A 53 14.71 -13.03 -0.93
CA ASP A 53 15.11 -13.47 -2.25
C ASP A 53 15.32 -14.99 -2.32
N SER A 54 15.58 -15.51 -3.51
CA SER A 54 15.81 -16.95 -3.74
C SER A 54 17.01 -17.54 -2.99
N VAL A 55 17.93 -16.71 -2.48
CA VAL A 55 19.12 -17.13 -1.75
C VAL A 55 19.01 -16.84 -0.24
N GLY A 56 17.82 -16.45 0.24
CA GLY A 56 17.54 -16.24 1.65
C GLY A 56 17.91 -14.86 2.20
N LYS A 57 18.33 -13.91 1.36
CA LYS A 57 18.63 -12.53 1.77
C LYS A 57 17.35 -11.71 1.82
N ARG A 58 17.33 -10.68 2.67
CA ARG A 58 16.10 -9.94 2.97
C ARG A 58 16.15 -8.49 2.49
N LEU A 59 14.99 -8.02 2.06
CA LEU A 59 14.61 -6.62 2.05
C LEU A 59 13.57 -6.42 3.15
N ILE A 60 13.82 -5.47 4.04
CA ILE A 60 12.89 -5.13 5.12
C ILE A 60 12.34 -3.72 4.86
N ILE A 61 11.02 -3.58 4.88
CA ILE A 61 10.34 -2.28 4.80
C ILE A 61 9.66 -2.01 6.14
N GLN A 62 9.96 -0.87 6.75
CA GLN A 62 9.34 -0.38 7.97
C GLN A 62 8.57 0.89 7.66
N ASN A 63 7.36 1.03 8.19
CA ASN A 63 6.53 2.22 8.02
C ASN A 63 6.19 2.81 9.38
N GLY A 64 6.20 4.14 9.47
CA GLY A 64 5.95 4.88 10.69
C GLY A 64 4.47 5.17 10.98
N PHE A 65 4.17 5.43 12.24
CA PHE A 65 2.90 6.01 12.65
C PHE A 65 2.69 7.45 12.10
N PRO A 66 1.45 7.97 12.06
CA PRO A 66 1.17 9.34 11.67
C PRO A 66 1.57 10.37 12.73
N ARG A 67 2.06 11.53 12.29
CA ARG A 67 2.06 12.79 13.06
C ARG A 67 1.28 13.86 12.29
N GLY A 68 0.20 14.36 12.88
CA GLY A 68 -0.76 15.22 12.20
C GLY A 68 -0.89 16.61 12.84
N GLU A 69 -0.95 17.65 12.01
CA GLU A 69 -1.31 19.01 12.42
C GLU A 69 -2.04 19.76 11.29
N ARG A 70 -2.56 20.95 11.58
CA ARG A 70 -3.20 21.81 10.57
C ARG A 70 -2.13 22.52 9.74
N TYR A 71 -2.41 22.72 8.46
CA TYR A 71 -1.59 23.50 7.54
C TYR A 71 -2.49 24.42 6.71
N THR A 72 -2.09 25.69 6.60
CA THR A 72 -2.75 26.67 5.75
C THR A 72 -1.81 27.04 4.60
N ASP A 73 -2.26 26.83 3.37
CA ASP A 73 -1.47 27.16 2.18
C ASP A 73 -1.40 28.69 1.95
N PRO A 74 -0.51 29.18 1.07
CA PRO A 74 -0.36 30.60 0.80
C PRO A 74 -1.63 31.28 0.26
N ASN A 75 -2.61 30.51 -0.24
CA ASN A 75 -3.89 31.01 -0.72
C ASN A 75 -4.97 31.01 0.38
N GLY A 76 -4.59 30.73 1.63
CA GLY A 76 -5.49 30.70 2.78
C GLY A 76 -6.29 29.41 2.92
N LYS A 77 -5.95 28.35 2.18
CA LYS A 77 -6.69 27.10 2.25
C LYS A 77 -6.14 26.17 3.30
N GLU A 78 -7.03 25.65 4.14
CA GLU A 78 -6.67 24.73 5.21
C GLU A 78 -6.66 23.25 4.78
N TYR A 79 -5.70 22.52 5.34
CA TYR A 79 -5.51 21.08 5.17
C TYR A 79 -5.18 20.45 6.53
N LEU A 80 -5.56 19.20 6.70
CA LEU A 80 -4.88 18.31 7.63
C LEU A 80 -3.60 17.82 6.96
N LYS A 81 -2.44 18.13 7.56
CA LYS A 81 -1.12 17.66 7.16
C LYS A 81 -0.73 16.50 8.05
N VAL A 82 -0.48 15.33 7.47
CA VAL A 82 -0.02 14.15 8.20
C VAL A 82 1.31 13.68 7.65
N ILE A 83 2.31 13.55 8.52
CA ILE A 83 3.65 13.08 8.21
C ILE A 83 3.74 11.61 8.60
N PHE A 84 4.26 10.82 7.68
CA PHE A 84 4.68 9.44 7.84
C PHE A 84 6.15 9.32 7.43
N TRP A 85 6.72 8.16 7.70
CA TRP A 85 8.02 7.79 7.16
C TRP A 85 8.04 6.32 6.73
N THR A 86 8.93 6.01 5.80
CA THR A 86 9.23 4.64 5.39
C THR A 86 10.73 4.45 5.40
N ARG A 87 11.20 3.31 5.92
CA ARG A 87 12.60 2.90 5.90
C ARG A 87 12.73 1.56 5.21
N LEU A 88 13.68 1.47 4.28
CA LEU A 88 14.05 0.24 3.61
C LEU A 88 15.44 -0.18 4.10
N ILE A 89 15.60 -1.46 4.43
CA ILE A 89 16.86 -2.05 4.88
C ILE A 89 17.23 -3.13 3.87
N ASN A 90 18.37 -2.94 3.19
CA ASN A 90 18.87 -3.84 2.17
C ASN A 90 19.85 -4.84 2.79
N GLU A 91 19.39 -6.04 3.16
CA GLU A 91 20.29 -7.10 3.62
C GLU A 91 20.81 -7.97 2.46
N THR A 92 20.52 -7.62 1.21
CA THR A 92 21.01 -8.32 0.01
C THR A 92 22.44 -7.94 -0.31
N ASP A 93 23.00 -8.55 -1.35
CA ASP A 93 24.39 -8.32 -1.80
C ASP A 93 24.46 -7.36 -3.00
N ASN A 94 23.32 -6.87 -3.50
CA ASN A 94 23.25 -5.93 -4.63
C ASN A 94 22.60 -4.60 -4.23
N PRO A 95 23.00 -3.46 -4.84
CA PRO A 95 22.31 -2.19 -4.64
C PRO A 95 20.85 -2.25 -5.12
N LEU A 96 19.96 -1.64 -4.33
CA LEU A 96 18.56 -1.49 -4.68
C LEU A 96 18.28 -0.10 -5.22
N GLU A 97 17.69 -0.03 -6.40
CA GLU A 97 17.21 1.19 -7.05
C GLU A 97 15.71 1.33 -6.77
N LEU A 98 15.37 2.23 -5.84
CA LEU A 98 14.00 2.57 -5.50
C LEU A 98 13.55 3.76 -6.34
N LYS A 99 12.41 3.61 -7.03
CA LYS A 99 11.74 4.69 -7.77
C LYS A 99 10.30 4.80 -7.32
N ILE A 100 9.89 5.96 -6.84
CA ILE A 100 8.52 6.27 -6.45
C ILE A 100 8.06 7.52 -7.19
N ASP A 101 6.87 7.45 -7.78
CA ASP A 101 6.23 8.55 -8.50
C ASP A 101 4.77 8.64 -8.07
N PHE A 102 4.40 9.78 -7.47
CA PHE A 102 3.01 10.14 -7.25
C PHE A 102 2.59 11.23 -8.25
N PRO A 103 1.46 11.04 -8.97
CA PRO A 103 0.93 12.07 -9.86
C PRO A 103 0.55 13.34 -9.08
N ALA A 104 0.45 14.47 -9.77
CA ALA A 104 -0.06 15.72 -9.18
C ALA A 104 -1.52 15.61 -8.73
N ASP A 105 -2.25 14.69 -9.36
CA ASP A 105 -3.64 14.41 -9.11
C ASP A 105 -3.87 13.96 -7.67
N SER A 106 -5.02 14.35 -7.16
CA SER A 106 -5.41 13.98 -5.79
C SER A 106 -6.12 12.64 -5.84
N PHE A 107 -5.84 11.78 -4.87
CA PHE A 107 -6.48 10.47 -4.78
C PHE A 107 -7.78 10.62 -4.02
N GLU A 108 -8.88 10.14 -4.61
CA GLU A 108 -10.14 10.09 -3.90
C GLU A 108 -10.01 9.26 -2.63
N VAL A 109 -10.54 9.81 -1.55
CA VAL A 109 -10.65 9.20 -0.22
C VAL A 109 -11.72 8.11 -0.30
N PRO A 110 -11.40 6.81 -0.11
CA PRO A 110 -12.35 5.72 -0.31
C PRO A 110 -13.65 5.80 0.49
N TRP A 111 -13.65 6.48 1.65
CA TRP A 111 -14.81 6.59 2.55
C TRP A 111 -15.50 7.96 2.50
N LEU A 112 -14.99 8.90 1.69
CA LEU A 112 -15.56 10.23 1.53
C LEU A 112 -15.56 10.60 0.04
N PRO A 113 -16.62 10.20 -0.70
CA PRO A 113 -16.77 10.56 -2.10
C PRO A 113 -16.59 12.06 -2.33
N GLY A 114 -15.83 12.43 -3.35
CA GLY A 114 -15.53 13.85 -3.66
C GLY A 114 -14.57 14.53 -2.68
N LYS A 115 -14.00 13.81 -1.71
CA LYS A 115 -12.84 14.28 -0.94
C LYS A 115 -11.58 13.61 -1.48
N TYR A 116 -10.51 14.38 -1.52
CA TYR A 116 -9.26 13.93 -2.10
C TYR A 116 -8.09 14.27 -1.18
N TYR A 117 -7.09 13.40 -1.18
CA TYR A 117 -5.81 13.67 -0.55
C TYR A 117 -4.69 13.75 -1.60
N LYS A 118 -3.63 14.46 -1.24
CA LYS A 118 -2.39 14.54 -1.99
C LYS A 118 -1.30 13.83 -1.22
N ILE A 119 -0.44 13.12 -1.92
CA ILE A 119 0.76 12.50 -1.37
C ILE A 119 1.96 13.26 -1.92
N LEU A 120 2.85 13.68 -1.03
CA LEU A 120 4.08 14.40 -1.36
C LEU A 120 5.26 13.72 -0.67
N LEU A 121 6.41 13.76 -1.35
CA LEU A 121 7.68 13.16 -0.91
C LEU A 121 8.69 14.31 -0.71
N PRO A 122 8.84 14.81 0.52
CA PRO A 122 9.91 15.75 0.84
C PRO A 122 11.28 15.15 0.50
N PRO A 123 12.24 15.95 0.03
CA PRO A 123 13.55 15.44 -0.39
C PRO A 123 14.48 15.05 0.77
N ASP A 124 14.14 15.43 2.02
CA ASP A 124 14.93 15.10 3.22
C ASP A 124 14.98 13.58 3.45
N THR A 125 16.03 13.14 4.14
CA THR A 125 16.25 11.73 4.49
C THR A 125 15.79 11.48 5.92
N MET A 126 14.96 10.44 6.11
CA MET A 126 14.57 9.95 7.42
C MET A 126 15.64 9.02 7.98
N THR A 127 15.94 9.17 9.27
CA THR A 127 16.87 8.32 10.02
C THR A 127 16.26 7.92 11.36
N ILE A 128 16.74 6.83 11.96
CA ILE A 128 16.17 6.30 13.21
C ILE A 128 16.26 7.30 14.37
N ASP A 129 17.35 8.06 14.46
CA ASP A 129 17.56 9.08 15.49
C ASP A 129 16.54 10.21 15.44
N LYS A 130 15.87 10.41 14.29
CA LYS A 130 14.81 11.39 14.13
C LYS A 130 13.42 10.89 14.56
N GLU A 131 13.22 9.58 14.76
CA GLU A 131 11.94 9.00 15.19
C GLU A 131 11.30 9.68 16.42
N PRO A 132 12.04 9.98 17.51
CA PRO A 132 11.46 10.62 18.70
C PRO A 132 11.22 12.12 18.52
N LEU A 133 11.85 12.77 17.55
CA LEU A 133 11.79 14.22 17.38
C LEU A 133 10.40 14.68 16.92
N TYR A 134 10.09 15.96 17.18
CA TYR A 134 8.89 16.59 16.63
C TYR A 134 8.86 16.45 15.11
N ASP A 135 7.69 16.11 14.54
CA ASP A 135 7.51 15.85 13.11
C ASP A 135 8.56 14.90 12.50
N TYR A 136 9.08 13.97 13.30
CA TYR A 136 10.16 13.06 12.92
C TYR A 136 11.43 13.80 12.45
N GLY A 137 11.73 14.97 13.01
CA GLY A 137 12.92 15.76 12.65
C GLY A 137 12.89 16.35 11.24
N LEU A 138 11.75 16.29 10.56
CA LEU A 138 11.58 16.88 9.23
C LEU A 138 11.52 18.41 9.34
N THR A 139 12.47 19.09 8.72
CA THR A 139 12.56 20.55 8.68
C THR A 139 12.22 21.10 7.30
N GLY A 140 11.91 22.40 7.20
CA GLY A 140 11.62 23.06 5.93
C GLY A 140 10.31 22.62 5.25
N LEU A 141 9.49 21.80 5.91
CA LEU A 141 8.27 21.24 5.32
C LEU A 141 7.30 22.32 4.84
N LYS A 142 7.11 23.40 5.60
CA LYS A 142 6.21 24.49 5.18
C LYS A 142 6.62 25.06 3.82
N SER A 143 7.88 25.44 3.65
CA SER A 143 8.39 25.98 2.39
C SER A 143 8.26 24.98 1.24
N PHE A 144 8.49 23.68 1.50
CA PHE A 144 8.29 22.62 0.51
C PHE A 144 6.82 22.51 0.07
N LEU A 145 5.88 22.54 1.01
CA LEU A 145 4.44 22.48 0.71
C LEU A 145 3.99 23.72 -0.05
N ASP A 146 4.37 24.91 0.41
CA ASP A 146 4.00 26.19 -0.20
C ASP A 146 4.43 26.27 -1.69
N ALA A 147 5.59 25.71 -2.02
CA ALA A 147 6.12 25.71 -3.39
C ALA A 147 5.65 24.53 -4.27
N GLY A 148 5.13 23.46 -3.64
CA GLY A 148 5.01 22.14 -4.24
C GLY A 148 3.62 21.50 -4.21
N ILE A 149 2.65 22.06 -3.49
CA ILE A 149 1.33 21.43 -3.25
C ILE A 149 0.55 21.02 -4.51
N HIS A 150 0.78 21.69 -5.64
CA HIS A 150 0.13 21.40 -6.92
C HIS A 150 1.00 20.66 -7.93
N LYS A 151 2.21 20.24 -7.55
CA LYS A 151 3.17 19.55 -8.44
C LYS A 151 3.15 18.05 -8.17
N PRO A 152 3.50 17.21 -9.17
CA PRO A 152 3.83 15.82 -8.93
C PRO A 152 5.00 15.70 -7.94
N SER A 153 5.11 14.56 -7.28
CA SER A 153 6.19 14.30 -6.36
C SER A 153 6.80 12.94 -6.62
N SER A 154 8.12 12.91 -6.76
CA SER A 154 8.87 11.70 -7.04
C SER A 154 10.09 11.58 -6.14
N LEU A 155 10.57 10.35 -6.00
CA LEU A 155 11.73 10.00 -5.21
C LEU A 155 12.49 8.90 -5.93
N GLN A 156 13.79 9.13 -6.11
CA GLN A 156 14.73 8.09 -6.51
C GLN A 156 15.82 7.95 -5.46
N ARG A 157 16.10 6.71 -5.06
CA ARG A 157 17.13 6.37 -4.07
C ARG A 157 17.85 5.09 -4.46
N THR A 158 19.15 5.07 -4.27
CA THR A 158 19.96 3.86 -4.28
C THR A 158 20.21 3.44 -2.83
N ILE A 159 20.01 2.17 -2.51
CA ILE A 159 20.27 1.58 -1.19
C ILE A 159 21.34 0.52 -1.37
N ASN A 160 22.57 0.81 -0.93
CA ASN A 160 23.67 -0.13 -1.10
C ASN A 160 23.48 -1.41 -0.27
N PRO A 161 24.20 -2.49 -0.59
CA PRO A 161 24.22 -3.70 0.23
C PRO A 161 24.52 -3.38 1.69
N LYS A 162 23.76 -3.98 2.60
CA LYS A 162 23.87 -3.84 4.06
C LYS A 162 23.58 -2.44 4.60
N GLU A 163 23.04 -1.55 3.78
CA GLU A 163 22.62 -0.22 4.20
C GLU A 163 21.10 -0.10 4.36
N SER A 164 20.67 1.02 4.91
CA SER A 164 19.26 1.39 4.99
C SER A 164 19.05 2.82 4.52
N ASN A 165 17.93 3.09 3.86
CA ASN A 165 17.53 4.43 3.49
C ASN A 165 16.10 4.70 3.94
N GLY A 166 15.85 5.88 4.50
CA GLY A 166 14.53 6.32 4.92
C GLY A 166 14.09 7.59 4.22
N PHE A 167 12.78 7.73 4.01
CA PHE A 167 12.18 8.94 3.45
C PHE A 167 10.86 9.26 4.14
N TYR A 168 10.44 10.51 4.02
CA TYR A 168 9.15 10.98 4.53
C TYR A 168 8.06 10.88 3.48
N VAL A 169 6.85 10.67 3.94
CA VAL A 169 5.65 10.80 3.12
C VAL A 169 4.69 11.76 3.81
N VAL A 170 4.25 12.78 3.09
CA VAL A 170 3.32 13.77 3.60
C VAL A 170 2.00 13.65 2.88
N ILE A 171 0.93 13.45 3.65
CA ILE A 171 -0.44 13.44 3.14
C ILE A 171 -1.10 14.76 3.50
N LEU A 172 -1.59 15.48 2.50
CA LEU A 172 -2.46 16.63 2.67
C LEU A 172 -3.89 16.24 2.33
N SER A 173 -4.82 16.48 3.24
CA SER A 173 -6.22 16.22 2.98
C SER A 173 -7.10 17.38 3.43
N ARG A 174 -8.07 17.74 2.58
CA ARG A 174 -9.09 18.75 2.86
C ARG A 174 -10.22 18.14 3.68
N ILE A 175 -9.85 17.44 4.75
CA ILE A 175 -10.81 16.84 5.67
C ILE A 175 -11.49 17.97 6.40
N THR A 176 -12.75 18.21 6.03
CA THR A 176 -13.72 18.89 6.87
C THR A 176 -13.91 18.02 8.12
N GLU A 177 -14.01 18.66 9.28
CA GLU A 177 -14.26 18.01 10.59
C GLU A 177 -15.16 16.76 10.48
N GLY A 178 -14.77 15.66 11.14
CA GLY A 178 -15.58 14.43 11.19
C GLY A 178 -15.00 13.18 10.52
N ALA A 179 -13.71 13.13 10.16
CA ALA A 179 -13.10 11.86 9.75
C ALA A 179 -13.20 10.84 10.91
N PRO A 180 -13.83 9.67 10.70
CA PRO A 180 -14.22 8.79 11.80
C PRO A 180 -13.05 7.98 12.40
N GLY A 181 -11.80 8.26 12.03
CA GLY A 181 -10.66 7.42 12.36
C GLY A 181 -9.29 8.07 12.11
N ALA A 182 -8.24 7.31 12.42
CA ALA A 182 -6.84 7.66 12.17
C ALA A 182 -6.38 7.15 10.80
N LEU A 183 -5.50 7.89 10.14
CA LEU A 183 -4.82 7.43 8.93
C LEU A 183 -3.66 6.50 9.29
N ARG A 184 -3.55 5.39 8.57
CA ARG A 184 -2.37 4.52 8.53
C ARG A 184 -1.89 4.43 7.10
N THR A 185 -0.58 4.30 6.94
CA THR A 185 0.02 4.13 5.62
C THR A 185 1.10 3.07 5.64
N GLY A 186 1.44 2.57 4.46
CA GLY A 186 2.61 1.74 4.34
C GLY A 186 3.00 1.49 2.90
N LEU A 187 4.31 1.48 2.66
CA LEU A 187 4.89 0.97 1.45
C LEU A 187 4.99 -0.55 1.55
N SER A 188 4.64 -1.23 0.48
CA SER A 188 4.76 -2.68 0.32
C SER A 188 5.14 -3.04 -1.11
N LEU A 189 5.52 -4.30 -1.33
CA LEU A 189 5.90 -4.83 -2.63
C LEU A 189 4.92 -5.91 -3.08
N LYS A 190 4.64 -5.91 -4.39
CA LYS A 190 4.05 -7.05 -5.09
C LYS A 190 4.94 -7.33 -6.31
N GLY A 191 5.80 -8.33 -6.18
CA GLY A 191 6.90 -8.52 -7.13
C GLY A 191 7.89 -7.36 -7.05
N GLN A 192 8.17 -6.74 -8.19
CA GLN A 192 9.05 -5.55 -8.28
C GLN A 192 8.30 -4.23 -8.17
N ASP A 193 6.97 -4.28 -8.12
CA ASP A 193 6.13 -3.08 -8.10
C ASP A 193 5.87 -2.63 -6.65
N LEU A 194 5.93 -1.32 -6.46
CA LEU A 194 5.70 -0.66 -5.18
C LEU A 194 4.24 -0.24 -5.07
N PHE A 195 3.66 -0.55 -3.92
CA PHE A 195 2.29 -0.17 -3.58
C PHE A 195 2.28 0.63 -2.29
N TYR A 196 1.76 1.85 -2.36
CA TYR A 196 1.51 2.68 -1.21
C TYR A 196 0.06 2.54 -0.77
N ARG A 197 -0.13 2.01 0.44
CA ARG A 197 -1.44 1.83 1.04
C ARG A 197 -1.76 3.04 1.91
N VAL A 198 -2.99 3.54 1.81
CA VAL A 198 -3.55 4.46 2.81
C VAL A 198 -4.87 3.90 3.31
N SER A 199 -4.94 3.71 4.63
CA SER A 199 -6.05 3.07 5.32
C SER A 199 -6.61 4.03 6.36
N LEU A 200 -7.94 4.05 6.50
CA LEU A 200 -8.61 4.67 7.63
C LEU A 200 -8.99 3.59 8.62
N VAL A 201 -8.60 3.79 9.88
CA VAL A 201 -8.88 2.84 10.97
C VAL A 201 -9.54 3.53 12.14
N LYS A 202 -10.41 2.83 12.87
CA LYS A 202 -11.14 3.36 14.04
C LYS A 202 -11.14 2.39 15.21
N GLY A 203 -11.28 2.94 16.40
CA GLY A 203 -11.53 2.21 17.64
C GLY A 203 -10.28 2.00 18.49
N PRO A 204 -10.44 1.54 19.74
CA PRO A 204 -9.33 1.02 20.52
C PRO A 204 -8.79 -0.27 19.88
N SER A 205 -7.56 -0.65 20.22
CA SER A 205 -6.96 -1.88 19.71
C SER A 205 -7.83 -3.12 20.03
N PRO A 206 -8.07 -4.04 19.07
CA PRO A 206 -7.59 -4.02 17.69
C PRO A 206 -8.32 -2.99 16.83
N LEU A 207 -7.54 -2.23 16.07
CA LEU A 207 -8.05 -1.22 15.15
C LEU A 207 -8.95 -1.85 14.09
N SER A 208 -10.14 -1.30 13.90
CA SER A 208 -11.06 -1.72 12.85
C SER A 208 -10.79 -0.95 11.56
N LEU A 209 -10.51 -1.67 10.47
CA LEU A 209 -10.36 -1.08 9.13
C LEU A 209 -11.73 -0.56 8.66
N ILE A 210 -11.81 0.74 8.39
CA ILE A 210 -13.00 1.35 7.77
C ILE A 210 -12.90 1.23 6.25
N SER A 211 -11.73 1.56 5.72
CA SER A 211 -11.54 1.68 4.28
C SER A 211 -10.06 1.76 3.93
N GLU A 212 -9.74 1.36 2.71
CA GLU A 212 -8.37 1.27 2.24
C GLU A 212 -8.27 1.62 0.76
N LYS A 213 -7.17 2.26 0.40
CA LYS A 213 -6.74 2.43 -0.99
C LYS A 213 -5.32 1.95 -1.12
N GLU A 214 -5.06 1.20 -2.16
CA GLU A 214 -3.72 0.83 -2.57
C GLU A 214 -3.39 1.55 -3.88
N ILE A 215 -2.23 2.17 -3.93
CA ILE A 215 -1.76 2.99 -5.05
C ILE A 215 -0.49 2.36 -5.58
N HIS A 216 -0.51 1.89 -6.83
CA HIS A 216 0.72 1.57 -7.54
C HIS A 216 1.56 2.85 -7.69
N CYS A 217 2.74 2.88 -7.08
CA CYS A 217 3.52 4.11 -6.91
C CYS A 217 4.95 4.01 -7.43
N GLY A 218 5.36 2.89 -8.05
CA GLY A 218 6.69 2.80 -8.64
C GLY A 218 7.25 1.38 -8.61
N SER A 219 8.58 1.28 -8.58
CA SER A 219 9.26 -0.02 -8.70
C SER A 219 10.58 -0.09 -7.95
N ILE A 220 11.05 -1.30 -7.73
CA ILE A 220 12.39 -1.62 -7.21
C ILE A 220 13.06 -2.69 -8.08
N ASN A 221 14.36 -2.57 -8.33
CA ASN A 221 15.14 -3.49 -9.17
C ASN A 221 15.46 -4.85 -8.51
N LEU A 222 14.52 -5.44 -7.78
CA LEU A 222 14.75 -6.66 -7.03
C LEU A 222 14.40 -7.89 -7.88
N LYS A 223 15.41 -8.46 -8.55
CA LYS A 223 15.21 -9.44 -9.62
C LYS A 223 14.75 -10.84 -9.19
N ASN A 224 14.80 -11.19 -7.91
CA ASN A 224 14.59 -12.58 -7.45
C ASN A 224 13.75 -12.73 -6.17
N LEU A 225 12.73 -11.90 -5.95
CA LEU A 225 11.86 -12.07 -4.77
C LEU A 225 11.05 -13.37 -4.84
N ILE A 226 11.17 -14.18 -3.79
CA ILE A 226 10.17 -15.19 -3.47
C ILE A 226 9.18 -14.53 -2.49
N LEU A 227 8.00 -14.17 -2.98
CA LEU A 227 6.93 -13.71 -2.10
C LEU A 227 6.52 -14.89 -1.19
N PRO A 228 6.33 -14.67 0.13
CA PRO A 228 5.77 -15.70 0.98
C PRO A 228 4.38 -16.10 0.45
N LYS A 229 4.15 -17.42 0.35
CA LYS A 229 2.84 -18.00 0.00
C LYS A 229 1.83 -17.76 1.12
#